data_AF-A0A7S1UB89-F1
#
_entry.id   AF-A0A7S1UB89-F1
#
_cell.length_a   1.000
_cell.length_b   1.000
_cell.length_c   1.000
_cell.angle_alpha   90.00
_cell.angle_beta   90.00
_cell.angle_gamma   90.00
#
_symmetry.space_group_name_H-M   'P 1'
#
loop_
_entity.id
_entity.type
_entity.pdbx_description
1 polymer ?
#
loop_
_entity_poly.entity_id
_entity_poly.type
_entity_poly.pdbx_seq_one_letter_code
_entity_poly.pdbx_strand_id
1 'polypeptide(L)'
;EAARVDTVCQRENPFYVNAVMKFRDRRYDYKKLTKTWKKNKAKAEEAGDVEAGKDAGGKAVLYDSLQLAHKCILNSFYGYVMRKGARWRSMPMAAIVTLTGANLIKQARELVEQIGRPLELDTDGIWCILPGSFPMYFTFETKDGGKVKVEYPCAMLNADVHENYTNHQYQHREGGDIRHPDGRPLNNNFSTTSECSIFFELDGPYKAMVLPASPEEGKLLKKRYAVFEDDGSLAELKGFELKRRGELEVIKTFQSQIFETGMFLEGDNLEECYDVVAGVANHWLDVLDCRGEDVEDDDLLELVAERKTISKTVEEYAGQKSVALTAANRLADFLGTDMIKDKGLNCHLIISHLPAGAPVTERAVPTVIFAAGVPEETRRKYLRRWLKDSSLQDVDMRNVIDWGYYKARLGKAIQKIITIPAALQGVANPVPRVEHPDWLRRHVREVQSGLTQRKLTDIFQKVDRKEGPPGVAAQDIESLGAPGA
;
A
#
# COMPACT_ATOMS: atom_id res chain seq x y z
N GLU A 1 8.84 -28.88 7.42
CA GLU A 1 9.47 -28.52 8.71
C GLU A 1 8.42 -28.55 9.81
N ALA A 2 8.77 -29.01 11.01
CA ALA A 2 7.86 -28.99 12.15
C ALA A 2 7.75 -27.58 12.76
N ALA A 3 6.57 -27.21 13.26
CA ALA A 3 6.37 -25.96 13.97
C ALA A 3 7.24 -25.92 15.23
N ARG A 4 7.89 -24.77 15.51
CA ARG A 4 8.67 -24.56 16.73
C ARG A 4 7.75 -24.08 17.85
N VAL A 5 8.03 -24.52 19.07
CA VAL A 5 7.33 -24.13 20.30
C VAL A 5 8.34 -23.48 21.25
N ASP A 6 7.92 -22.48 22.00
CA ASP A 6 8.70 -21.84 23.06
C ASP A 6 7.82 -21.55 24.27
N THR A 7 8.43 -21.32 25.43
CA THR A 7 7.77 -21.14 26.72
C THR A 7 7.93 -19.71 27.22
N VAL A 8 6.81 -19.01 27.42
CA VAL A 8 6.80 -17.64 27.98
C VAL A 8 6.44 -17.70 29.46
N CYS A 9 7.45 -17.58 30.34
CA CYS A 9 7.26 -17.57 31.78
C CYS A 9 6.44 -16.34 32.22
N GLN A 10 5.29 -16.58 32.87
CA GLN A 10 4.39 -15.51 33.35
C GLN A 10 4.82 -14.89 34.69
N ARG A 11 5.93 -15.35 35.29
CA ARG A 11 6.43 -14.92 36.61
C ARG A 11 7.74 -14.14 36.57
N GLU A 12 8.30 -13.96 35.38
CA GLU A 12 9.53 -13.19 35.19
C GLU A 12 9.32 -11.72 35.58
N ASN A 13 10.40 -11.00 35.90
CA ASN A 13 10.34 -9.56 36.14
C ASN A 13 9.74 -8.84 34.90
N PRO A 14 8.56 -8.21 35.04
CA PRO A 14 7.83 -7.66 33.89
C PRO A 14 8.34 -6.29 33.44
N PHE A 15 9.57 -5.86 33.81
CA PHE A 15 10.07 -4.52 33.50
C PHE A 15 9.98 -4.17 32.00
N TYR A 16 10.21 -5.14 31.11
CA TYR A 16 10.14 -4.92 29.66
C TYR A 16 8.71 -4.67 29.20
N VAL A 17 7.76 -5.56 29.54
CA VAL A 17 6.35 -5.39 29.18
C VAL A 17 5.73 -4.16 29.85
N ASN A 18 6.12 -3.86 31.09
CA ASN A 18 5.70 -2.65 31.79
C ASN A 18 6.19 -1.38 31.10
N ALA A 19 7.39 -1.39 30.51
CA ALA A 19 7.87 -0.27 29.72
C ALA A 19 7.01 -0.08 28.45
N VAL A 20 6.70 -1.18 27.74
CA VAL A 20 5.81 -1.16 26.57
C VAL A 20 4.43 -0.60 26.95
N MET A 21 3.83 -1.10 28.03
CA MET A 21 2.52 -0.64 28.51
C MET A 21 2.53 0.84 28.89
N LYS A 22 3.56 1.32 29.61
CA LYS A 22 3.69 2.75 29.95
C LYS A 22 3.76 3.65 28.70
N PHE A 23 4.49 3.22 27.66
CA PHE A 23 4.54 3.96 26.40
C PHE A 23 3.22 3.91 25.63
N ARG A 24 2.52 2.76 25.65
CA ARG A 24 1.18 2.61 25.08
C ARG A 24 0.19 3.53 25.76
N ASP A 25 0.11 3.50 27.09
CA ASP A 25 -0.89 4.25 27.86
C ASP A 25 -0.65 5.76 27.73
N ARG A 26 0.62 6.20 27.76
CA ARG A 26 0.98 7.59 27.48
C ARG A 26 0.59 8.03 26.07
N ARG A 27 0.74 7.15 25.07
CA ARG A 27 0.27 7.42 23.71
C ARG A 27 -1.25 7.58 23.68
N TYR A 28 -2.00 6.78 24.44
CA TYR A 28 -3.46 6.90 24.53
C TYR A 28 -3.89 8.24 25.13
N ASP A 29 -3.19 8.74 26.14
CA ASP A 29 -3.42 10.08 26.67
C ASP A 29 -3.28 11.15 25.57
N TYR A 30 -2.21 11.10 24.77
CA TYR A 30 -2.03 12.03 23.65
C TYR A 30 -3.06 11.85 22.54
N LYS A 31 -3.49 10.62 22.23
CA LYS A 31 -4.57 10.35 21.26
C LYS A 31 -5.89 10.96 21.74
N LYS A 32 -6.21 10.83 23.03
CA LYS A 32 -7.39 11.43 23.66
C LYS A 32 -7.32 12.95 23.60
N LEU A 33 -6.18 13.55 23.95
CA LEU A 33 -5.97 15.00 23.87
C LEU A 33 -6.10 15.51 22.43
N THR A 34 -5.56 14.79 21.45
CA THR A 34 -5.71 15.12 20.02
C THR A 34 -7.18 15.20 19.63
N LYS A 35 -7.99 14.20 20.01
CA LYS A 35 -9.44 14.17 19.73
C LYS A 35 -10.17 15.33 20.43
N THR A 36 -9.82 15.63 21.68
CA THR A 36 -10.40 16.75 22.43
C THR A 36 -10.11 18.09 21.77
N TRP A 37 -8.85 18.34 21.38
CA TRP A 37 -8.46 19.63 20.79
C TRP A 37 -8.96 19.80 19.35
N LYS A 38 -9.08 18.72 18.56
CA LYS A 38 -9.79 18.77 17.27
C LYS A 38 -11.26 19.17 17.43
N LYS A 39 -11.95 18.63 18.44
CA LYS A 39 -13.34 19.04 18.75
C LYS A 39 -13.43 20.49 19.22
N ASN A 40 -12.49 20.94 20.04
CA ASN A 40 -12.47 22.32 20.51
C ASN A 40 -12.21 23.30 19.36
N LYS A 41 -11.35 22.93 18.41
CA LYS A 41 -11.12 23.71 17.19
C LYS A 41 -12.42 23.86 16.39
N ALA A 42 -13.11 22.75 16.11
CA ALA A 42 -14.37 22.78 15.37
C ALA A 42 -15.42 23.68 16.06
N LYS A 43 -15.56 23.57 17.39
CA LYS A 43 -16.45 24.44 18.17
C LYS A 43 -16.08 25.92 18.10
N ALA A 44 -14.79 26.25 18.13
CA ALA A 44 -14.32 27.63 18.02
C ALA A 44 -14.57 28.20 16.62
N GLU A 45 -14.39 27.38 15.58
CA GLU A 45 -14.71 27.73 14.18
C GLU A 45 -16.22 27.97 13.99
N GLU A 46 -17.08 27.11 14.54
CA GLU A 46 -18.54 27.29 14.56
C GLU A 46 -18.96 28.58 15.30
N ALA A 47 -18.24 28.93 16.36
CA ALA A 47 -18.49 30.15 17.14
C ALA A 47 -17.89 31.43 16.52
N GLY A 48 -17.10 31.32 15.43
CA GLY A 48 -16.40 32.45 14.82
C GLY A 48 -15.24 33.02 15.65
N ASP A 49 -14.75 32.29 16.67
CA ASP A 49 -13.65 32.72 17.52
C ASP A 49 -12.30 32.32 16.90
N VAL A 50 -11.70 33.29 16.20
CA VAL A 50 -10.44 33.10 15.45
C VAL A 50 -9.25 32.83 16.38
N GLU A 51 -9.21 33.42 17.58
CA GLU A 51 -8.08 33.24 18.50
C GLU A 51 -8.14 31.86 19.16
N ALA A 52 -9.32 31.47 19.66
CA ALA A 52 -9.53 30.14 20.21
C ALA A 52 -9.34 29.04 19.15
N GLY A 53 -9.76 29.29 17.91
CA GLY A 53 -9.55 28.37 16.78
C GLY A 53 -8.06 28.14 16.50
N LYS A 54 -7.24 29.19 16.52
CA LYS A 54 -5.78 29.10 16.34
C LYS A 54 -5.10 28.35 17.49
N ASP A 55 -5.43 28.67 18.74
CA ASP A 55 -4.86 27.96 19.91
C ASP A 55 -5.23 26.47 19.92
N ALA A 56 -6.52 26.16 19.71
CA ALA A 56 -7.00 24.79 19.63
C ALA A 56 -6.37 24.01 18.46
N GLY A 57 -6.21 24.66 17.31
CA GLY A 57 -5.50 24.11 16.15
C GLY A 57 -4.03 23.79 16.44
N GLY A 58 -3.31 24.73 17.07
CA GLY A 58 -1.91 24.51 17.48
C GLY A 58 -1.76 23.33 18.44
N LYS A 59 -2.64 23.22 19.44
CA LYS A 59 -2.67 22.09 20.38
C LYS A 59 -3.03 20.77 19.71
N ALA A 60 -3.99 20.77 18.77
CA ALA A 60 -4.33 19.58 18.01
C ALA A 60 -3.12 19.05 17.23
N VAL A 61 -2.36 19.92 16.55
CA VAL A 61 -1.14 19.55 15.82
C VAL A 61 -0.05 19.05 16.77
N LEU A 62 0.14 19.71 17.91
CA LEU A 62 1.13 19.30 18.92
C LEU A 62 0.85 17.89 19.45
N TYR A 63 -0.37 17.62 19.90
CA TYR A 63 -0.71 16.31 20.46
C TYR A 63 -0.73 15.21 19.41
N ASP A 64 -1.11 15.52 18.17
CA ASP A 64 -1.00 14.58 17.07
C ASP A 64 0.46 14.22 16.78
N SER A 65 1.35 15.21 16.79
CA SER A 65 2.80 14.99 16.65
C SER A 65 3.36 14.13 17.79
N LEU A 66 2.93 14.39 19.04
CA LEU A 66 3.36 13.62 20.21
C LEU A 66 2.87 12.17 20.16
N GLN A 67 1.62 11.91 19.78
CA GLN A 67 1.13 10.53 19.67
C GLN A 67 1.83 9.77 18.54
N LEU A 68 2.12 10.41 17.40
CA LEU A 68 2.86 9.80 16.29
C LEU A 68 4.31 9.48 16.69
N ALA A 69 4.98 10.38 17.40
CA ALA A 69 6.31 10.11 17.95
C ALA A 69 6.30 8.89 18.88
N HIS A 70 5.30 8.78 19.77
CA HIS A 70 5.15 7.61 20.64
C HIS A 70 4.78 6.34 19.86
N LYS A 71 4.00 6.43 18.77
CA LYS A 71 3.72 5.31 17.87
C LYS A 71 5.03 4.72 17.30
N CYS A 72 5.94 5.57 16.84
CA CYS A 72 7.25 5.13 16.32
C CYS A 72 8.07 4.39 17.38
N ILE A 73 8.13 4.94 18.61
CA ILE A 73 8.84 4.29 19.72
C ILE A 73 8.17 2.97 20.10
N LEU A 74 6.83 2.95 20.22
CA LEU A 74 6.06 1.75 20.57
C LEU A 74 6.33 0.61 19.57
N ASN A 75 6.22 0.90 18.26
CA ASN A 75 6.51 -0.06 17.21
C ASN A 75 7.97 -0.51 17.21
N SER A 76 8.89 0.35 17.65
CA SER A 76 10.31 0.01 17.76
C SER A 76 10.63 -1.02 18.85
N PHE A 77 9.80 -1.16 19.91
CA PHE A 77 10.01 -2.22 20.91
C PHE A 77 9.97 -3.62 20.29
N TYR A 78 9.00 -3.87 19.41
CA TYR A 78 8.91 -5.11 18.65
C TYR A 78 10.12 -5.29 17.71
N GLY A 79 10.51 -4.25 16.96
CA GLY A 79 11.68 -4.32 16.09
C GLY A 79 13.01 -4.47 16.85
N TYR A 80 13.09 -3.94 18.07
CA TYR A 80 14.29 -3.93 18.90
C TYR A 80 14.76 -5.33 19.25
N VAL A 81 13.84 -6.26 19.55
CA VAL A 81 14.22 -7.63 19.93
C VAL A 81 14.87 -8.43 18.79
N MET A 82 14.79 -7.93 17.55
CA MET A 82 15.47 -8.50 16.38
C MET A 82 16.71 -7.70 15.95
N ARG A 83 16.96 -6.52 16.54
CA ARG A 83 18.10 -5.66 16.18
C ARG A 83 19.43 -6.37 16.52
N LYS A 84 20.40 -6.26 15.61
CA LYS A 84 21.77 -6.75 15.85
C LYS A 84 22.42 -5.91 16.96
N GLY A 85 23.00 -6.58 17.98
CA GLY A 85 23.59 -5.91 19.15
C GLY A 85 22.59 -5.39 20.18
N ALA A 86 21.30 -5.73 20.08
CA ALA A 86 20.33 -5.42 21.15
C ALA A 86 20.66 -6.20 22.43
N ARG A 87 20.51 -5.54 23.59
CA ARG A 87 20.75 -6.15 24.91
C ARG A 87 19.72 -7.24 25.23
N TRP A 88 18.47 -7.03 24.81
CA TRP A 88 17.37 -7.99 24.95
C TRP A 88 16.92 -8.48 23.58
N ARG A 89 17.83 -9.17 22.87
CA ARG A 89 17.53 -9.79 21.57
C ARG A 89 16.82 -11.13 21.80
N SER A 90 15.65 -11.33 21.19
CA SER A 90 14.90 -12.59 21.24
C SER A 90 14.14 -12.82 19.92
N MET A 91 14.64 -13.75 19.12
CA MET A 91 13.97 -14.18 17.89
C MET A 91 12.65 -14.92 18.17
N PRO A 92 12.57 -15.84 19.16
CA PRO A 92 11.30 -16.49 19.48
C PRO A 92 10.21 -15.52 19.89
N MET A 93 10.53 -14.51 20.71
CA MET A 93 9.55 -13.48 21.10
C MET A 93 8.98 -12.76 19.88
N ALA A 94 9.84 -12.34 18.95
CA ALA A 94 9.39 -11.68 17.71
C ALA A 94 8.53 -12.62 16.84
N ALA A 95 8.92 -13.89 16.74
CA ALA A 95 8.20 -14.89 15.96
C ALA A 95 6.81 -15.18 16.55
N ILE A 96 6.69 -15.32 17.87
CA ILE A 96 5.41 -15.53 18.56
C ILE A 96 4.48 -14.34 18.30
N VAL A 97 4.94 -13.11 18.52
CA VAL A 97 4.12 -11.90 18.27
C VAL A 97 3.63 -11.84 16.82
N THR A 98 4.52 -12.12 15.86
CA THR A 98 4.18 -12.11 14.42
C THR A 98 3.14 -13.17 14.09
N LEU A 99 3.33 -14.40 14.58
CA LEU A 99 2.44 -15.52 14.29
C LEU A 99 1.07 -15.31 14.93
N THR A 100 1.02 -14.86 16.19
CA THR A 100 -0.24 -14.55 16.88
C THR A 100 -1.01 -13.46 16.14
N GLY A 101 -0.35 -12.35 15.75
CA GLY A 101 -0.99 -11.29 14.98
C GLY A 101 -1.48 -11.77 13.60
N ALA A 102 -0.67 -12.57 12.89
CA ALA A 102 -1.04 -13.12 11.59
C ALA A 102 -2.22 -14.09 11.67
N ASN A 103 -2.34 -14.87 12.75
CA ASN A 103 -3.50 -15.75 12.96
C ASN A 103 -4.75 -14.93 13.32
N LEU A 104 -4.61 -13.94 14.20
CA LEU A 104 -5.72 -13.06 14.61
C LEU A 104 -6.32 -12.33 13.43
N ILE A 105 -5.50 -11.72 12.57
CA ILE A 105 -6.01 -10.97 11.42
C ILE A 105 -6.63 -11.89 10.35
N LYS A 106 -6.15 -13.12 10.22
CA LYS A 106 -6.76 -14.13 9.31
C LYS A 106 -8.14 -14.56 9.81
N GLN A 107 -8.27 -14.83 11.11
CA GLN A 107 -9.54 -15.16 11.73
C GLN A 107 -10.55 -14.02 11.57
N ALA A 108 -10.13 -12.78 11.85
CA ALA A 108 -10.96 -11.60 11.63
C ALA A 108 -11.40 -11.46 10.16
N ARG A 109 -10.50 -11.71 9.20
CA ARG A 109 -10.82 -11.71 7.77
C ARG A 109 -11.83 -12.80 7.40
N GLU A 110 -11.66 -14.02 7.89
CA GLU A 110 -12.58 -15.13 7.65
C GLU A 110 -13.99 -14.85 8.17
N LEU A 111 -14.11 -14.14 9.29
CA LEU A 111 -15.40 -13.67 9.79
C LEU A 111 -15.99 -12.58 8.87
N VAL A 112 -15.18 -11.58 8.48
CA VAL A 112 -15.61 -10.50 7.57
C VAL A 112 -16.06 -11.03 6.21
N GLU A 113 -15.41 -12.07 5.67
CA GLU A 113 -15.80 -12.72 4.40
C GLU A 113 -17.19 -13.37 4.43
N GLN A 114 -17.69 -13.74 5.61
CA GLN A 114 -19.01 -14.34 5.75
C GLN A 114 -20.14 -13.30 5.78
N ILE A 115 -19.81 -12.05 6.14
CA ILE A 115 -20.79 -10.96 6.33
C ILE A 115 -20.64 -9.80 5.34
N GLY A 116 -19.55 -9.77 4.58
CA GLY A 116 -19.22 -8.72 3.64
C GLY A 116 -18.06 -9.11 2.73
N ARG A 117 -17.33 -8.11 2.22
CA ARG A 117 -16.19 -8.34 1.31
C ARG A 117 -14.95 -7.61 1.82
N PRO A 118 -13.89 -8.33 2.23
CA PRO A 118 -12.60 -7.69 2.46
C PRO A 118 -12.01 -7.23 1.12
N LEU A 119 -11.41 -6.04 1.13
CA LEU A 119 -10.80 -5.41 -0.05
C LEU A 119 -9.27 -5.45 0.03
N GLU A 120 -8.71 -5.08 1.19
CA GLU A 120 -7.27 -5.10 1.45
C GLU A 120 -7.01 -5.50 2.90
N LEU A 121 -5.97 -6.32 3.10
CA LEU A 121 -5.52 -6.76 4.42
C LEU A 121 -4.06 -6.36 4.61
N ASP A 122 -3.79 -5.54 5.63
CA ASP A 122 -2.43 -5.23 6.08
C ASP A 122 -2.13 -6.04 7.36
N THR A 123 -1.06 -5.68 8.05
CA THR A 123 -0.50 -6.44 9.19
C THR A 123 -1.50 -6.59 10.34
N ASP A 124 -2.32 -5.57 10.58
CA ASP A 124 -3.19 -5.41 11.75
C ASP A 124 -4.52 -4.72 11.42
N GLY A 125 -4.88 -4.60 10.14
CA GLY A 125 -6.09 -3.93 9.69
C GLY A 125 -6.71 -4.57 8.45
N ILE A 126 -8.03 -4.47 8.35
CA ILE A 126 -8.83 -5.00 7.24
C ILE A 126 -9.66 -3.84 6.70
N TRP A 127 -9.43 -3.48 5.44
CA TRP A 127 -10.36 -2.67 4.68
C TRP A 127 -11.44 -3.59 4.13
N CYS A 128 -12.71 -3.28 4.39
CA CYS A 128 -13.82 -4.08 3.93
C CYS A 128 -15.04 -3.22 3.59
N ILE A 129 -15.94 -3.79 2.80
CA ILE A 129 -17.28 -3.25 2.60
C ILE A 129 -18.29 -4.22 3.21
N LEU A 130 -19.22 -3.65 3.97
CA LEU A 130 -20.36 -4.35 4.54
C LEU A 130 -21.64 -3.87 3.82
N PRO A 131 -22.72 -4.68 3.78
CA PRO A 131 -24.00 -4.24 3.24
C PRO A 131 -24.47 -2.95 3.93
N GLY A 132 -25.10 -2.04 3.19
CA GLY A 132 -25.62 -0.78 3.77
C GLY A 132 -26.70 -0.98 4.85
N SER A 133 -27.34 -2.16 4.86
CA SER A 133 -28.29 -2.57 5.91
C SER A 133 -27.64 -3.24 7.12
N PHE A 134 -26.31 -3.39 7.14
CA PHE A 134 -25.61 -4.03 8.24
C PHE A 134 -25.67 -3.16 9.51
N PRO A 135 -25.88 -3.74 10.69
CA PRO A 135 -25.95 -2.97 11.94
C PRO A 135 -24.61 -2.31 12.27
N MET A 136 -24.56 -0.98 12.27
CA MET A 136 -23.34 -0.20 12.52
C MET A 136 -23.24 0.33 13.94
N TYR A 137 -24.21 1.15 14.37
CA TYR A 137 -24.14 1.90 15.62
C TYR A 137 -25.36 1.66 16.50
N PHE A 138 -25.11 1.39 17.79
CA PHE A 138 -26.13 1.32 18.82
C PHE A 138 -25.81 2.33 19.93
N THR A 139 -26.84 2.89 20.55
CA THR A 139 -26.67 3.73 21.75
C THR A 139 -27.49 3.14 22.89
N PHE A 140 -26.82 2.76 23.97
CA PHE A 140 -27.45 2.26 25.19
C PHE A 140 -27.54 3.39 26.21
N GLU A 141 -28.66 3.47 26.90
CA GLU A 141 -28.84 4.39 28.03
C GLU A 141 -28.54 3.66 29.34
N THR A 142 -27.68 4.24 30.17
CA THR A 142 -27.36 3.72 31.49
C THR A 142 -28.40 4.15 32.50
N LYS A 143 -28.49 3.45 33.63
CA LYS A 143 -29.41 3.80 34.73
C LYS A 143 -29.17 5.23 35.26
N ASP A 144 -27.95 5.72 35.16
CA ASP A 144 -27.55 7.06 35.60
C ASP A 144 -27.79 8.14 34.51
N GLY A 145 -28.48 7.80 33.41
CA GLY A 145 -28.77 8.71 32.30
C GLY A 145 -27.60 8.93 31.32
N GLY A 146 -26.50 8.20 31.49
CA GLY A 146 -25.37 8.22 30.57
C GLY A 146 -25.69 7.49 29.25
N LYS A 147 -25.00 7.87 28.16
CA LYS A 147 -25.13 7.21 26.86
C LYS A 147 -23.84 6.49 26.48
N VAL A 148 -23.95 5.20 26.18
CA VAL A 148 -22.84 4.36 25.71
C VAL A 148 -23.07 4.04 24.24
N LYS A 149 -22.18 4.51 23.38
CA LYS A 149 -22.18 4.18 21.95
C LYS A 149 -21.42 2.89 21.72
N VAL A 150 -21.99 1.99 20.93
CA VAL A 150 -21.39 0.72 20.53
C VAL A 150 -21.32 0.66 19.01
N GLU A 151 -20.12 0.43 18.51
CA GLU A 151 -19.82 0.15 17.11
C GLU A 151 -19.87 -1.37 16.92
N TYR A 152 -20.97 -1.89 16.39
CA TYR A 152 -21.23 -3.33 16.40
C TYR A 152 -20.20 -4.16 15.63
N PRO A 153 -19.71 -3.77 14.42
CA PRO A 153 -18.64 -4.53 13.75
C PRO A 153 -17.38 -4.68 14.62
N CYS A 154 -17.01 -3.60 15.32
CA CYS A 154 -15.87 -3.56 16.22
C CYS A 154 -16.10 -4.42 17.48
N ALA A 155 -17.29 -4.31 18.09
CA ALA A 155 -17.66 -5.10 19.26
C ALA A 155 -17.71 -6.60 18.95
N MET A 156 -18.22 -6.99 17.78
CA MET A 156 -18.25 -8.37 17.30
C MET A 156 -16.83 -8.95 17.16
N LEU A 157 -15.93 -8.24 16.46
CA LEU A 157 -14.54 -8.68 16.32
C LEU A 157 -13.81 -8.72 17.66
N ASN A 158 -14.06 -7.77 18.55
CA ASN A 158 -13.42 -7.75 19.87
C ASN A 158 -13.92 -8.87 20.78
N ALA A 159 -15.19 -9.26 20.68
CA ALA A 159 -15.71 -10.43 21.40
C ALA A 159 -14.99 -11.71 20.96
N ASP A 160 -14.85 -11.93 19.65
CA ASP A 160 -14.13 -13.06 19.06
C ASP A 160 -12.64 -13.07 19.44
N VAL A 161 -11.99 -11.90 19.43
CA VAL A 161 -10.60 -11.75 19.88
C VAL A 161 -10.47 -12.12 21.36
N HIS A 162 -11.35 -11.63 22.22
CA HIS A 162 -11.30 -11.93 23.65
C HIS A 162 -11.56 -13.41 23.95
N GLU A 163 -12.44 -14.07 23.19
CA GLU A 163 -12.69 -15.50 23.34
C GLU A 163 -11.47 -16.35 22.98
N ASN A 164 -10.76 -16.00 21.91
CA ASN A 164 -9.70 -16.84 21.34
C ASN A 164 -8.26 -16.45 21.76
N TYR A 165 -8.03 -15.21 22.19
CA TYR A 165 -6.69 -14.66 22.43
C TYR A 165 -6.47 -14.13 23.86
N THR A 166 -7.41 -14.34 24.78
CA THR A 166 -7.19 -13.97 26.19
C THR A 166 -6.14 -14.85 26.86
N ASN A 167 -5.15 -14.22 27.50
CA ASN A 167 -4.20 -14.93 28.33
C ASN A 167 -4.78 -15.14 29.73
N HIS A 168 -5.33 -16.33 29.98
CA HIS A 168 -5.86 -16.73 31.29
C HIS A 168 -4.78 -17.11 32.31
N GLN A 169 -3.50 -17.05 31.94
CA GLN A 169 -2.35 -17.44 32.76
C GLN A 169 -1.50 -16.26 33.19
N TYR A 170 -1.93 -15.00 32.97
CA TYR A 170 -1.14 -13.82 33.31
C TYR A 170 -0.92 -13.75 34.83
N GLN A 171 0.33 -13.67 35.30
CA GLN A 171 0.62 -13.66 36.74
C GLN A 171 1.26 -12.34 37.20
N HIS A 172 0.84 -11.86 38.37
CA HIS A 172 1.37 -10.66 39.01
C HIS A 172 1.93 -10.98 40.38
N ARG A 173 3.10 -10.45 40.71
CA ARG A 173 3.65 -10.55 42.07
C ARG A 173 2.84 -9.67 43.02
N GLU A 174 2.29 -10.27 44.07
CA GLU A 174 1.50 -9.55 45.07
C GLU A 174 2.37 -8.53 45.81
N GLY A 175 1.93 -7.26 45.87
CA GLY A 175 2.68 -6.19 46.51
C GLY A 175 3.84 -5.61 45.67
N GLY A 176 4.02 -6.04 44.42
CA GLY A 176 5.04 -5.50 43.50
C GLY A 176 6.45 -6.09 43.68
N ASP A 177 7.44 -5.54 42.96
CA ASP A 177 8.85 -5.97 43.03
C ASP A 177 9.58 -5.28 44.20
N ILE A 178 9.07 -5.45 45.42
CA ILE A 178 9.73 -4.98 46.63
C ILE A 178 10.83 -5.99 46.98
N ARG A 179 12.07 -5.49 47.07
CA ARG A 179 13.25 -6.31 47.37
C ARG A 179 13.85 -5.92 48.71
N HIS A 180 14.43 -6.90 49.38
CA HIS A 180 15.35 -6.64 50.47
C HIS A 180 16.58 -5.87 49.96
N PRO A 181 17.36 -5.22 50.85
CA PRO A 181 18.63 -4.58 50.49
C PRO A 181 19.65 -5.52 49.84
N ASP A 182 19.53 -6.83 50.05
CA ASP A 182 20.37 -7.88 49.44
C ASP A 182 19.84 -8.38 48.08
N GLY A 183 18.76 -7.80 47.57
CA GLY A 183 18.21 -8.05 46.23
C GLY A 183 17.19 -9.19 46.13
N ARG A 184 16.90 -9.93 47.21
CA ARG A 184 15.88 -10.99 47.21
C ARG A 184 14.45 -10.41 47.30
N PRO A 185 13.42 -11.04 46.70
CA PRO A 185 12.05 -10.55 46.80
C PRO A 185 11.53 -10.64 48.23
N LEU A 186 10.83 -9.60 48.70
CA LEU A 186 10.20 -9.57 50.03
C LEU A 186 8.94 -10.46 50.06
N ASN A 187 8.25 -10.60 48.93
CA ASN A 187 7.10 -11.49 48.74
C ASN A 187 7.29 -12.32 47.47
N ASN A 188 6.97 -13.62 47.52
CA ASN A 188 7.02 -14.53 46.37
C ASN A 188 5.65 -15.09 45.96
N ASN A 189 4.57 -14.55 46.51
CA ASN A 189 3.22 -14.87 46.11
C ASN A 189 2.88 -14.21 44.77
N PHE A 190 2.13 -14.94 43.95
CA PHE A 190 1.63 -14.47 42.67
C PHE A 190 0.13 -14.71 42.59
N SER A 191 -0.60 -13.71 42.11
CA SER A 191 -1.99 -13.86 41.70
C SER A 191 -2.05 -14.08 40.19
N THR A 192 -3.05 -14.86 39.74
CA THR A 192 -3.29 -15.10 38.31
C THR A 192 -4.56 -14.35 37.89
N THR A 193 -4.50 -13.66 36.76
CA THR A 193 -5.60 -12.91 36.16
C THR A 193 -5.72 -13.27 34.68
N SER A 194 -6.90 -13.01 34.11
CA SER A 194 -7.10 -13.06 32.66
C SER A 194 -6.81 -11.70 32.07
N GLU A 195 -5.90 -11.64 31.09
CA GLU A 195 -5.47 -10.40 30.46
C GLU A 195 -5.65 -10.47 28.94
N CYS A 196 -6.37 -9.52 28.39
CA CYS A 196 -6.43 -9.26 26.95
C CYS A 196 -6.58 -7.75 26.73
N SER A 197 -5.59 -7.16 26.05
CA SER A 197 -5.59 -5.74 25.68
C SER A 197 -5.51 -5.52 24.18
N ILE A 198 -6.03 -6.49 23.42
CA ILE A 198 -6.09 -6.45 21.95
C ILE A 198 -7.50 -6.04 21.55
N PHE A 199 -7.59 -4.90 20.86
CA PHE A 199 -8.86 -4.36 20.38
C PHE A 199 -8.70 -3.89 18.94
N PHE A 200 -9.63 -4.28 18.09
CA PHE A 200 -9.97 -3.55 16.89
C PHE A 200 -10.61 -2.20 17.28
N GLU A 201 -10.42 -1.21 16.41
CA GLU A 201 -11.15 0.04 16.41
C GLU A 201 -11.76 0.20 15.02
N LEU A 202 -12.96 0.78 14.93
CA LEU A 202 -13.58 1.10 13.65
C LEU A 202 -13.07 2.46 13.17
N ASP A 203 -12.69 2.55 11.89
CA ASP A 203 -12.40 3.79 11.20
C ASP A 203 -13.28 3.85 9.93
N GLY A 204 -13.99 4.98 9.74
CA GLY A 204 -15.09 5.12 8.77
C GLY A 204 -16.51 5.12 9.41
N PRO A 205 -17.58 4.96 8.61
CA PRO A 205 -17.58 4.63 7.18
C PRO A 205 -17.02 5.75 6.30
N TYR A 206 -16.50 5.35 5.15
CA TYR A 206 -15.91 6.24 4.14
C TYR A 206 -16.81 6.33 2.92
N LYS A 207 -16.69 7.42 2.17
CA LYS A 207 -17.45 7.63 0.92
C LYS A 207 -17.00 6.69 -0.19
N ALA A 208 -15.69 6.56 -0.37
CA ALA A 208 -15.11 5.76 -1.44
C ALA A 208 -13.73 5.22 -1.07
N MET A 209 -13.38 4.10 -1.70
CA MET A 209 -12.04 3.51 -1.66
C MET A 209 -11.66 3.04 -3.06
N VAL A 210 -10.48 3.44 -3.54
CA VAL A 210 -9.95 3.06 -4.86
C VAL A 210 -8.73 2.18 -4.67
N LEU A 211 -8.78 0.96 -5.22
CA LEU A 211 -7.67 0.00 -5.19
C LEU A 211 -7.17 -0.27 -6.62
N PRO A 212 -5.85 -0.17 -6.87
CA PRO A 212 -5.29 -0.49 -8.17
C PRO A 212 -5.15 -2.00 -8.36
N ALA A 213 -5.10 -2.44 -9.61
CA ALA A 213 -4.89 -3.83 -9.99
C ALA A 213 -3.53 -4.05 -10.66
N SER A 214 -2.98 -5.27 -10.53
CA SER A 214 -1.70 -5.64 -11.14
C SER A 214 -1.84 -5.82 -12.65
N PRO A 215 -0.86 -5.36 -13.45
CA PRO A 215 -0.78 -5.73 -14.87
C PRO A 215 -0.44 -7.21 -15.10
N GLU A 216 0.07 -7.90 -14.07
CA GLU A 216 0.38 -9.34 -14.12
C GLU A 216 -0.78 -10.17 -13.56
N GLU A 217 -1.18 -11.20 -14.31
CA GLU A 217 -2.26 -12.13 -13.96
C GLU A 217 -2.01 -12.82 -12.61
N GLY A 218 -3.03 -12.86 -11.77
CA GLY A 218 -2.98 -13.53 -10.47
C GLY A 218 -2.11 -12.85 -9.40
N LYS A 219 -1.55 -11.68 -9.67
CA LYS A 219 -0.81 -10.89 -8.67
C LYS A 219 -1.67 -9.74 -8.14
N LEU A 220 -1.54 -9.46 -6.84
CA LEU A 220 -2.22 -8.34 -6.18
C LEU A 220 -1.22 -7.22 -5.87
N LEU A 221 -1.67 -5.96 -6.00
CA LEU A 221 -0.90 -4.79 -5.62
C LEU A 221 -1.19 -4.41 -4.17
N LYS A 222 -0.45 -5.04 -3.25
CA LYS A 222 -0.60 -4.76 -1.81
C LYS A 222 -0.13 -3.35 -1.44
N LYS A 223 -0.72 -2.80 -0.39
CA LYS A 223 -0.37 -1.51 0.25
C LYS A 223 -0.51 -0.31 -0.70
N ARG A 224 -1.46 -0.37 -1.63
CA ARG A 224 -1.79 0.73 -2.53
C ARG A 224 -3.29 0.98 -2.54
N TYR A 225 -3.72 2.14 -2.07
CA TYR A 225 -5.13 2.51 -2.03
C TYR A 225 -5.30 4.01 -1.76
N ALA A 226 -6.43 4.56 -2.18
CA ALA A 226 -6.91 5.90 -1.86
C ALA A 226 -8.26 5.77 -1.16
N VAL A 227 -8.49 6.51 -0.08
CA VAL A 227 -9.72 6.48 0.72
C VAL A 227 -10.22 7.91 0.89
N PHE A 228 -11.53 8.10 0.74
CA PHE A 228 -12.19 9.40 0.78
C PHE A 228 -13.20 9.48 1.92
N GLU A 229 -13.17 10.58 2.67
CA GLU A 229 -14.16 10.90 3.70
C GLU A 229 -15.53 11.22 3.07
N ASP A 230 -16.57 11.26 3.90
CA ASP A 230 -17.94 11.61 3.49
C ASP A 230 -18.06 13.01 2.87
N ASP A 231 -17.24 13.96 3.33
CA ASP A 231 -17.14 15.32 2.78
C ASP A 231 -16.38 15.38 1.43
N GLY A 232 -15.86 14.24 0.95
CA GLY A 232 -15.09 14.12 -0.29
C GLY A 232 -13.59 14.41 -0.14
N SER A 233 -13.12 14.77 1.06
CA SER A 233 -11.69 14.97 1.29
C SER A 233 -10.92 13.64 1.29
N LEU A 234 -9.64 13.70 0.94
CA LEU A 234 -8.76 12.53 0.88
C LEU A 234 -8.31 12.13 2.30
N ALA A 235 -8.87 11.04 2.83
CA ALA A 235 -8.57 10.50 4.17
C ALA A 235 -7.19 9.87 4.24
N GLU A 236 -6.91 8.95 3.31
CA GLU A 236 -5.64 8.22 3.25
C GLU A 236 -5.23 7.96 1.79
N LEU A 237 -3.93 8.15 1.51
CA LEU A 237 -3.32 7.77 0.24
C LEU A 237 -2.03 7.00 0.50
N LYS A 238 -2.01 5.72 0.12
CA LYS A 238 -0.90 4.81 0.44
C LYS A 238 -0.31 4.19 -0.81
N GLY A 239 1.02 4.10 -0.84
CA GLY A 239 1.79 3.29 -1.81
C GLY A 239 1.85 3.80 -3.26
N PHE A 240 1.09 4.83 -3.60
CA PHE A 240 1.15 5.50 -4.91
C PHE A 240 2.41 6.36 -5.08
N GLU A 241 2.81 6.53 -6.34
CA GLU A 241 3.96 7.31 -6.77
C GLU A 241 3.89 8.77 -6.29
N LEU A 242 2.69 9.35 -6.15
CA LEU A 242 2.45 10.70 -5.63
C LEU A 242 3.15 10.98 -4.28
N LYS A 243 3.12 10.02 -3.34
CA LYS A 243 3.75 10.17 -2.01
C LYS A 243 5.22 9.75 -1.98
N ARG A 244 5.76 9.23 -3.08
CA ARG A 244 7.14 8.72 -3.16
C ARG A 244 8.07 9.80 -3.68
N ARG A 245 9.25 9.90 -3.07
CA ARG A 245 10.31 10.81 -3.53
C ARG A 245 10.96 10.24 -4.80
N GLY A 246 11.12 11.07 -5.82
CA GLY A 246 11.93 10.72 -6.99
C GLY A 246 11.25 9.82 -8.02
N GLU A 247 9.93 9.73 -7.98
CA GLU A 247 9.14 9.19 -9.08
C GLU A 247 8.96 10.26 -10.17
N LEU A 248 8.51 9.82 -11.35
CA LEU A 248 8.29 10.65 -12.52
C LEU A 248 7.16 11.67 -12.27
N GLU A 249 7.41 12.94 -12.53
CA GLU A 249 6.48 14.02 -12.16
C GLU A 249 5.16 13.93 -12.93
N VAL A 250 5.14 13.62 -14.23
CA VAL A 250 3.87 13.42 -14.97
C VAL A 250 2.95 12.37 -14.34
N ILE A 251 3.51 11.30 -13.75
CA ILE A 251 2.70 10.30 -13.05
C ILE A 251 2.18 10.86 -11.71
N LYS A 252 3.00 11.66 -11.01
CA LYS A 252 2.60 12.30 -9.76
C LYS A 252 1.49 13.32 -10.01
N THR A 253 1.62 14.18 -11.02
CA THR A 253 0.61 15.17 -11.38
C THR A 253 -0.69 14.50 -11.84
N PHE A 254 -0.60 13.46 -12.67
CA PHE A 254 -1.77 12.64 -13.03
C PHE A 254 -2.46 12.04 -11.80
N GLN A 255 -1.70 11.44 -10.87
CA GLN A 255 -2.24 10.86 -9.64
C GLN A 255 -2.84 11.91 -8.69
N SER A 256 -2.21 13.09 -8.58
CA SER A 256 -2.72 14.22 -7.80
C SER A 256 -4.06 14.68 -8.36
N GLN A 257 -4.19 14.84 -9.67
CA GLN A 257 -5.47 15.21 -10.28
C GLN A 257 -6.54 14.15 -10.00
N ILE A 258 -6.32 12.88 -10.31
CA ILE A 258 -7.38 11.88 -10.13
C ILE A 258 -7.78 11.62 -8.67
N PHE A 259 -6.84 11.77 -7.71
CA PHE A 259 -7.11 11.50 -6.29
C PHE A 259 -7.35 12.76 -5.46
N GLU A 260 -6.49 13.78 -5.52
CA GLU A 260 -6.60 14.96 -4.64
C GLU A 260 -7.72 15.91 -5.09
N THR A 261 -8.06 15.94 -6.38
CA THR A 261 -9.23 16.72 -6.87
C THR A 261 -10.54 15.92 -6.87
N GLY A 262 -10.51 14.68 -6.36
CA GLY A 262 -11.74 13.90 -6.15
C GLY A 262 -12.41 13.39 -7.42
N MET A 263 -11.70 13.24 -8.55
CA MET A 263 -12.30 12.81 -9.82
C MET A 263 -12.98 11.43 -9.75
N PHE A 264 -12.51 10.55 -8.87
CA PHE A 264 -13.17 9.25 -8.59
C PHE A 264 -14.48 9.36 -7.79
N LEU A 265 -14.85 10.56 -7.33
CA LEU A 265 -16.10 10.84 -6.61
C LEU A 265 -17.18 11.43 -7.51
N GLU A 266 -16.84 11.74 -8.76
CA GLU A 266 -17.75 12.27 -9.77
C GLU A 266 -18.47 11.14 -10.53
N GLY A 267 -19.60 11.47 -11.16
CA GLY A 267 -20.46 10.55 -11.91
C GLY A 267 -21.59 9.95 -11.06
N ASP A 268 -22.73 9.65 -11.70
CA ASP A 268 -23.92 9.12 -11.02
C ASP A 268 -23.91 7.58 -10.95
N ASN A 269 -23.03 6.94 -11.71
CA ASN A 269 -22.84 5.49 -11.72
C ASN A 269 -21.36 5.13 -11.98
N LEU A 270 -21.05 3.83 -11.89
CA LEU A 270 -19.67 3.34 -12.02
C LEU A 270 -19.06 3.61 -13.41
N GLU A 271 -19.86 3.59 -14.47
CA GLU A 271 -19.39 3.84 -15.84
C GLU A 271 -19.02 5.31 -16.01
N GLU A 272 -19.91 6.23 -15.60
CA GLU A 272 -19.66 7.67 -15.63
C GLU A 272 -18.46 8.08 -14.77
N CYS A 273 -18.29 7.45 -13.59
CA CYS A 273 -17.12 7.65 -12.76
C CYS A 273 -15.82 7.31 -13.52
N TYR A 274 -15.79 6.16 -14.19
CA TYR A 274 -14.64 5.77 -15.00
C TYR A 274 -14.43 6.68 -16.22
N ASP A 275 -15.50 7.19 -16.84
CA ASP A 275 -15.42 8.12 -17.97
C ASP A 275 -14.81 9.47 -17.55
N VAL A 276 -15.18 10.01 -16.39
CA VAL A 276 -14.58 11.24 -15.84
C VAL A 276 -13.07 11.07 -15.64
N VAL A 277 -12.65 9.98 -14.99
CA VAL A 277 -11.23 9.72 -14.75
C VAL A 277 -10.48 9.40 -16.06
N ALA A 278 -11.15 8.77 -17.03
CA ALA A 278 -10.60 8.55 -18.36
C ALA A 278 -10.39 9.86 -19.13
N GLY A 279 -11.23 10.88 -18.94
CA GLY A 279 -11.01 12.23 -19.48
C GLY A 279 -9.65 12.80 -19.05
N VAL A 280 -9.33 12.71 -17.75
CA VAL A 280 -8.03 13.13 -17.21
C VAL A 280 -6.89 12.31 -17.80
N ALA A 281 -7.06 10.99 -17.91
CA ALA A 281 -6.04 10.11 -18.52
C ALA A 281 -5.77 10.47 -19.99
N ASN A 282 -6.82 10.75 -20.77
CA ASN A 282 -6.70 11.15 -22.17
C ASN A 282 -6.00 12.50 -22.31
N HIS A 283 -6.32 13.48 -21.47
CA HIS A 283 -5.64 14.78 -21.46
C HIS A 283 -4.12 14.62 -21.27
N TRP A 284 -3.68 13.82 -20.29
CA TRP A 284 -2.25 13.58 -20.08
C TRP A 284 -1.58 12.76 -21.19
N LEU A 285 -2.33 11.87 -21.85
CA LEU A 285 -1.85 11.19 -23.05
C LEU A 285 -1.70 12.17 -24.23
N ASP A 286 -2.58 13.16 -24.36
CA ASP A 286 -2.50 14.21 -25.39
C ASP A 286 -1.26 15.07 -25.20
N VAL A 287 -0.96 15.50 -23.97
CA VAL A 287 0.27 16.25 -23.65
C VAL A 287 1.53 15.50 -24.10
N LEU A 288 1.57 14.16 -23.92
CA LEU A 288 2.71 13.35 -24.36
C LEU A 288 2.70 13.09 -25.87
N ASP A 289 1.53 12.98 -26.50
CA ASP A 289 1.39 12.75 -27.94
C ASP A 289 1.70 13.99 -28.77
N CYS A 290 1.35 15.20 -28.28
CA CYS A 290 1.75 16.48 -28.86
C CYS A 290 3.17 16.90 -28.48
N ARG A 291 3.91 16.04 -27.75
CA ARG A 291 5.30 16.32 -27.31
C ARG A 291 5.45 17.62 -26.51
N GLY A 292 4.41 17.98 -25.73
CA GLY A 292 4.40 19.20 -24.91
C GLY A 292 4.59 20.48 -25.72
N GLU A 293 3.97 20.57 -26.90
CA GLU A 293 4.03 21.76 -27.76
C GLU A 293 3.48 23.01 -27.05
N ASP A 294 2.37 22.86 -26.31
CA ASP A 294 1.72 23.94 -25.56
C ASP A 294 2.23 24.11 -24.11
N VAL A 295 3.35 23.45 -23.77
CA VAL A 295 3.94 23.48 -22.41
C VAL A 295 5.27 24.22 -22.49
N GLU A 296 5.46 25.19 -21.60
CA GLU A 296 6.73 25.93 -21.47
C GLU A 296 7.90 24.98 -21.14
N ASP A 297 9.10 25.33 -21.62
CA ASP A 297 10.28 24.46 -21.54
C ASP A 297 10.64 24.03 -20.11
N ASP A 298 10.61 24.96 -19.16
CA ASP A 298 10.95 24.69 -17.76
C ASP A 298 9.91 23.76 -17.10
N ASP A 299 8.62 23.99 -17.36
CA ASP A 299 7.52 23.17 -16.87
C ASP A 299 7.54 21.77 -17.49
N LEU A 300 7.83 21.68 -18.79
CA LEU A 300 7.96 20.41 -19.48
C LEU A 300 9.13 19.60 -18.92
N LEU A 301 10.27 20.24 -18.68
CA LEU A 301 11.44 19.60 -18.11
C LEU A 301 11.17 19.06 -16.72
N GLU A 302 10.46 19.80 -15.86
CA GLU A 302 10.02 19.32 -14.55
C GLU A 302 9.07 18.12 -14.69
N LEU A 303 8.12 18.21 -15.62
CA LEU A 303 7.10 17.18 -15.86
C LEU A 303 7.70 15.83 -16.30
N VAL A 304 8.70 15.84 -17.18
CA VAL A 304 9.35 14.62 -17.69
C VAL A 304 10.60 14.21 -16.90
N ALA A 305 11.07 15.04 -15.97
CA ALA A 305 12.22 14.72 -15.14
C ALA A 305 11.91 13.63 -14.12
N GLU A 306 12.92 12.80 -13.87
CA GLU A 306 12.93 11.84 -12.78
C GLU A 306 14.09 12.20 -11.84
N ARG A 307 13.80 12.33 -10.54
CA ARG A 307 14.82 12.56 -9.52
C ARG A 307 15.28 11.23 -8.93
N LYS A 308 16.57 10.91 -9.03
CA LYS A 308 17.17 9.71 -8.42
C LYS A 308 18.28 10.10 -7.44
N THR A 309 18.19 9.57 -6.23
CA THR A 309 19.21 9.73 -5.19
C THR A 309 20.15 8.54 -5.18
N ILE A 310 21.46 8.79 -5.24
CA ILE A 310 22.51 7.78 -5.10
C ILE A 310 22.98 7.79 -3.64
N SER A 311 22.63 6.74 -2.89
CA SER A 311 22.84 6.72 -1.41
C SER A 311 24.30 6.56 -0.97
N LYS A 312 25.16 6.02 -1.82
CA LYS A 312 26.59 5.82 -1.57
C LYS A 312 27.40 6.61 -2.59
N THR A 313 28.73 6.57 -2.52
CA THR A 313 29.56 7.17 -3.57
C THR A 313 29.42 6.38 -4.88
N VAL A 314 29.66 7.02 -6.02
CA VAL A 314 29.59 6.36 -7.33
C VAL A 314 30.60 5.20 -7.44
N GLU A 315 31.76 5.35 -6.80
CA GLU A 315 32.82 4.31 -6.72
C GLU A 315 32.34 3.03 -6.03
N GLU A 316 31.56 3.15 -4.96
CA GLU A 316 30.97 2.00 -4.25
C GLU A 316 29.96 1.21 -5.11
N TYR A 317 29.53 1.76 -6.25
CA TYR A 317 28.63 1.12 -7.22
C TYR A 317 29.36 0.60 -8.48
N ALA A 318 30.70 0.58 -8.49
CA ALA A 318 31.47 0.10 -9.63
C ALA A 318 31.00 -1.29 -10.13
N GLY A 319 30.78 -1.42 -11.44
CA GLY A 319 30.26 -2.64 -12.08
C GLY A 319 28.74 -2.76 -12.15
N GLN A 320 27.98 -1.87 -11.48
CA GLN A 320 26.52 -1.82 -11.60
C GLN A 320 26.08 -0.85 -12.70
N LYS A 321 25.02 -1.21 -13.44
CA LYS A 321 24.39 -0.33 -14.43
C LYS A 321 23.05 0.18 -13.87
N SER A 322 22.87 1.48 -13.84
CA SER A 322 21.57 2.11 -13.52
C SER A 322 21.44 3.47 -14.20
N VAL A 323 20.20 3.93 -14.40
CA VAL A 323 19.92 5.27 -14.97
C VAL A 323 20.57 6.38 -14.13
N ALA A 324 20.58 6.24 -12.81
CA ALA A 324 21.15 7.22 -11.89
C ALA A 324 22.68 7.29 -12.03
N LEU A 325 23.36 6.15 -12.15
CA LEU A 325 24.82 6.11 -12.32
C LEU A 325 25.23 6.70 -13.67
N THR A 326 24.50 6.41 -14.74
CA THR A 326 24.74 7.03 -16.05
C THR A 326 24.58 8.55 -15.99
N ALA A 327 23.52 9.04 -15.33
CA ALA A 327 23.33 10.48 -15.14
C ALA A 327 24.44 11.10 -14.28
N ALA A 328 24.86 10.45 -13.19
CA ALA A 328 25.96 10.93 -12.35
C ALA A 328 27.30 11.02 -13.08
N ASN A 329 27.65 9.99 -13.87
CA ASN A 329 28.86 10.01 -14.69
C ASN A 329 28.80 11.12 -15.75
N ARG A 330 27.64 11.33 -16.38
CA ARG A 330 27.43 12.44 -17.33
C ARG A 330 27.51 13.82 -16.65
N LEU A 331 27.03 13.95 -15.41
CA LEU A 331 27.21 15.17 -14.62
C LEU A 331 28.67 15.42 -14.28
N ALA A 332 29.42 14.40 -13.84
CA ALA A 332 30.85 14.52 -13.56
C ALA A 332 31.65 14.91 -14.81
N ASP A 333 31.29 14.31 -15.94
CA ASP A 333 31.85 14.63 -17.25
C ASP A 333 31.59 16.08 -17.69
N PHE A 334 30.46 16.67 -17.29
CA PHE A 334 30.00 17.98 -17.71
C PHE A 334 30.45 19.10 -16.76
N LEU A 335 30.31 18.90 -15.46
CA LEU A 335 30.54 19.89 -14.40
C LEU A 335 31.82 19.65 -13.60
N GLY A 336 32.49 18.51 -13.79
CA GLY A 336 33.70 18.12 -13.07
C GLY A 336 33.48 16.98 -12.08
N THR A 337 34.55 16.25 -11.79
CA THR A 337 34.53 15.03 -10.95
C THR A 337 34.20 15.28 -9.48
N ASP A 338 34.27 16.53 -9.02
CA ASP A 338 33.87 16.91 -7.66
C ASP A 338 32.40 16.60 -7.37
N MET A 339 31.53 16.59 -8.39
CA MET A 339 30.09 16.33 -8.24
C MET A 339 29.73 14.93 -7.72
N ILE A 340 30.63 13.95 -7.86
CA ILE A 340 30.36 12.54 -7.54
C ILE A 340 31.14 12.01 -6.34
N LYS A 341 31.89 12.90 -5.65
CA LYS A 341 32.71 12.53 -4.49
C LYS A 341 31.87 12.24 -3.24
N ASP A 342 30.78 12.98 -3.06
CA ASP A 342 29.95 12.90 -1.86
C ASP A 342 28.83 11.86 -1.98
N LYS A 343 28.40 11.35 -0.83
CA LYS A 343 27.24 10.45 -0.71
C LYS A 343 25.94 11.26 -0.79
N GLY A 344 24.89 10.66 -1.34
CA GLY A 344 23.57 11.29 -1.41
C GLY A 344 23.36 12.20 -2.61
N LEU A 345 24.15 12.04 -3.68
CA LEU A 345 23.99 12.80 -4.92
C LEU A 345 22.58 12.65 -5.47
N ASN A 346 21.92 13.78 -5.75
CA ASN A 346 20.61 13.82 -6.38
C ASN A 346 20.75 14.14 -7.86
N CYS A 347 20.54 13.13 -8.70
CA CYS A 347 20.53 13.28 -10.15
C CYS A 347 19.11 13.57 -10.63
N HIS A 348 18.95 14.65 -11.37
CA HIS A 348 17.73 14.93 -12.14
C HIS A 348 18.03 14.56 -13.58
N LEU A 349 17.19 13.70 -14.16
CA LEU A 349 17.45 13.13 -15.48
C LEU A 349 16.18 12.99 -16.30
N ILE A 350 16.34 13.01 -17.62
CA ILE A 350 15.37 12.55 -18.59
C ILE A 350 15.91 11.32 -19.33
N ILE A 351 15.03 10.58 -20.00
CA ILE A 351 15.41 9.46 -20.86
C ILE A 351 15.35 9.94 -22.32
N SER A 352 16.48 9.82 -23.03
CA SER A 352 16.56 10.19 -24.44
C SER A 352 16.15 9.04 -25.35
N HIS A 353 15.55 9.32 -26.51
CA HIS A 353 15.23 8.31 -27.53
C HIS A 353 16.49 7.71 -28.21
N LEU A 354 17.65 8.36 -28.07
CA LEU A 354 18.93 7.91 -28.60
C LEU A 354 19.90 7.43 -27.50
N PRO A 355 20.83 6.50 -27.83
CA PRO A 355 20.93 5.77 -29.09
C PRO A 355 19.78 4.75 -29.25
N ALA A 356 19.23 4.63 -30.46
CA ALA A 356 18.12 3.72 -30.74
C ALA A 356 18.51 2.25 -30.41
N GLY A 357 17.60 1.52 -29.77
CA GLY A 357 17.83 0.13 -29.34
C GLY A 357 18.72 -0.04 -28.10
N ALA A 358 19.33 1.04 -27.59
CA ALA A 358 20.12 0.95 -26.36
C ALA A 358 19.21 0.77 -25.12
N PRO A 359 19.66 0.02 -24.10
CA PRO A 359 18.93 -0.11 -22.84
C PRO A 359 18.65 1.25 -22.20
N VAL A 360 17.51 1.40 -21.52
CA VAL A 360 17.12 2.65 -20.82
C VAL A 360 18.22 3.16 -19.89
N THR A 361 18.97 2.26 -19.25
CA THR A 361 20.09 2.59 -18.36
C THR A 361 21.19 3.40 -19.04
N GLU A 362 21.37 3.30 -20.36
CA GLU A 362 22.42 4.00 -21.12
C GLU A 362 21.91 5.31 -21.76
N ARG A 363 20.61 5.58 -21.69
CA ARG A 363 19.95 6.72 -22.35
C ARG A 363 19.60 7.88 -21.42
N ALA A 364 20.00 7.80 -20.14
CA ALA A 364 19.70 8.82 -19.14
C ALA A 364 20.54 10.10 -19.35
N VAL A 365 19.90 11.24 -19.58
CA VAL A 365 20.53 12.56 -19.79
C VAL A 365 20.24 13.47 -18.60
N PRO A 366 21.26 14.06 -17.94
CA PRO A 366 21.03 15.01 -16.86
C PRO A 366 20.33 16.27 -17.34
N THR A 367 19.30 16.73 -16.61
CA THR A 367 18.49 17.90 -17.01
C THR A 367 19.26 19.21 -17.06
N VAL A 368 20.35 19.32 -16.28
CA VAL A 368 21.20 20.52 -16.19
C VAL A 368 21.74 20.95 -17.56
N ILE A 369 21.89 20.03 -18.53
CA ILE A 369 22.37 20.37 -19.88
C ILE A 369 21.40 21.28 -20.66
N PHE A 370 20.11 21.29 -20.28
CA PHE A 370 19.06 22.10 -20.90
C PHE A 370 18.83 23.44 -20.19
N ALA A 371 19.51 23.70 -19.07
CA ALA A 371 19.36 24.97 -18.36
C ALA A 371 19.74 26.17 -19.24
N ALA A 372 19.05 27.30 -19.04
CA ALA A 372 19.24 28.53 -19.83
C ALA A 372 20.68 29.07 -19.83
N GLY A 373 21.44 28.83 -18.75
CA GLY A 373 22.83 29.25 -18.61
C GLY A 373 23.85 28.43 -19.40
N VAL A 374 23.46 27.32 -20.06
CA VAL A 374 24.38 26.47 -20.82
C VAL A 374 24.43 26.91 -22.29
N PRO A 375 25.59 27.35 -22.81
CA PRO A 375 25.72 27.75 -24.21
C PRO A 375 25.35 26.60 -25.16
N GLU A 376 24.67 26.92 -26.27
CA GLU A 376 24.18 25.93 -27.23
C GLU A 376 25.29 25.04 -27.81
N GLU A 377 26.48 25.60 -28.07
CA GLU A 377 27.64 24.83 -28.54
C GLU A 377 28.11 23.79 -27.52
N THR A 378 28.06 24.15 -26.23
CA THR A 378 28.41 23.24 -25.14
C THR A 378 27.37 22.15 -25.02
N ARG A 379 26.07 22.51 -25.04
CA ARG A 379 24.94 21.57 -25.06
C ARG A 379 25.09 20.57 -26.22
N ARG A 380 25.32 21.07 -27.44
CA ARG A 380 25.53 20.26 -28.64
C ARG A 380 26.70 19.29 -28.50
N LYS A 381 27.86 19.77 -28.03
CA LYS A 381 29.06 18.94 -27.84
C LYS A 381 28.79 17.73 -26.94
N TYR A 382 28.15 17.95 -25.78
CA TYR A 382 27.86 16.87 -24.83
C TYR A 382 26.72 15.96 -25.32
N LEU A 383 25.64 16.51 -25.87
CA LEU A 383 24.55 15.71 -26.41
C LEU A 383 25.02 14.80 -27.55
N ARG A 384 25.84 15.28 -28.50
CA ARG A 384 26.41 14.43 -29.56
C ARG A 384 27.16 13.22 -28.99
N ARG A 385 27.94 13.43 -27.92
CA ARG A 385 28.68 12.35 -27.24
C ARG A 385 27.75 11.38 -26.52
N TRP A 386 26.78 11.89 -25.77
CA TRP A 386 25.88 11.09 -24.93
C TRP A 386 24.84 10.32 -25.74
N LEU A 387 24.33 10.92 -26.81
CA LEU A 387 23.35 10.33 -27.72
C LEU A 387 23.99 9.48 -28.82
N LYS A 388 25.33 9.49 -28.92
CA LYS A 388 26.14 8.82 -29.95
C LYS A 388 25.72 9.22 -31.38
N ASP A 389 25.38 10.48 -31.56
CA ASP A 389 25.00 11.05 -32.84
C ASP A 389 25.86 12.29 -33.12
N SER A 390 26.84 12.16 -34.02
CA SER A 390 27.71 13.27 -34.41
C SER A 390 27.03 14.28 -35.34
N SER A 391 25.89 13.93 -35.93
CA SER A 391 25.15 14.76 -36.89
C SER A 391 24.13 15.70 -36.24
N LEU A 392 23.81 15.49 -34.96
CA LEU A 392 22.83 16.28 -34.19
C LEU A 392 23.11 17.79 -34.32
N GLN A 393 22.17 18.54 -34.92
CA GLN A 393 22.23 20.00 -35.04
C GLN A 393 21.28 20.68 -34.07
N ASP A 394 20.04 20.21 -34.07
CA ASP A 394 18.97 20.64 -33.19
C ASP A 394 19.17 20.02 -31.80
N VAL A 395 19.24 20.89 -30.79
CA VAL A 395 19.49 20.53 -29.39
C VAL A 395 18.30 20.86 -28.49
N ASP A 396 17.12 21.07 -29.10
CA ASP A 396 15.85 21.19 -28.40
C ASP A 396 15.56 19.92 -27.59
N MET A 397 15.05 20.09 -26.37
CA MET A 397 14.82 18.96 -25.47
C MET A 397 13.74 18.01 -25.99
N ARG A 398 12.70 18.53 -26.68
CA ARG A 398 11.59 17.73 -27.22
C ARG A 398 12.06 16.75 -28.28
N ASN A 399 13.14 17.10 -28.98
CA ASN A 399 13.80 16.22 -29.93
C ASN A 399 14.71 15.20 -29.25
N VAL A 400 15.21 15.46 -28.04
CA VAL A 400 16.04 14.50 -27.30
C VAL A 400 15.21 13.45 -26.56
N ILE A 401 14.07 13.86 -25.98
CA ILE A 401 13.19 13.04 -25.11
C ILE A 401 12.65 11.78 -25.81
N ASP A 402 12.63 10.65 -25.10
CA ASP A 402 11.92 9.42 -25.51
C ASP A 402 10.44 9.47 -25.10
N TRP A 403 9.61 10.14 -25.90
CA TRP A 403 8.16 10.23 -25.67
C TRP A 403 7.48 8.86 -25.55
N GLY A 404 7.97 7.84 -26.29
CA GLY A 404 7.45 6.48 -26.21
C GLY A 404 7.69 5.84 -24.85
N TYR A 405 8.86 6.06 -24.24
CA TYR A 405 9.16 5.61 -22.88
C TYR A 405 8.21 6.24 -21.85
N TYR A 406 8.00 7.55 -21.91
CA TYR A 406 7.12 8.26 -20.98
C TYR A 406 5.65 7.88 -21.17
N LYS A 407 5.17 7.76 -22.41
CA LYS A 407 3.83 7.26 -22.73
C LYS A 407 3.61 5.84 -22.21
N ALA A 408 4.59 4.94 -22.37
CA ALA A 408 4.51 3.59 -21.82
C ALA A 408 4.47 3.56 -20.28
N ARG A 409 5.22 4.45 -19.61
CA ARG A 409 5.21 4.59 -18.15
C ARG A 409 3.86 5.11 -17.64
N LEU A 410 3.30 6.16 -18.27
CA LEU A 410 1.98 6.68 -17.95
C LEU A 410 0.88 5.64 -18.26
N GLY A 411 0.95 4.99 -19.41
CA GLY A 411 0.03 3.91 -19.81
C GLY A 411 -0.02 2.77 -18.79
N LYS A 412 1.12 2.38 -18.21
CA LYS A 412 1.15 1.40 -17.10
C LYS A 412 0.47 1.93 -15.83
N ALA A 413 0.57 3.22 -15.54
CA ALA A 413 -0.14 3.82 -14.40
C ALA A 413 -1.65 3.82 -14.63
N ILE A 414 -2.08 4.24 -15.83
CA ILE A 414 -3.48 4.21 -16.28
C ILE A 414 -4.03 2.77 -16.26
N GLN A 415 -3.25 1.78 -16.69
CA GLN A 415 -3.64 0.38 -16.61
C GLN A 415 -3.93 -0.05 -15.17
N LYS A 416 -2.99 0.21 -14.26
CA LYS A 416 -3.09 -0.18 -12.85
C LYS A 416 -4.27 0.47 -12.14
N ILE A 417 -4.56 1.73 -12.43
CA ILE A 417 -5.50 2.55 -11.63
C ILE A 417 -6.89 2.59 -12.24
N ILE A 418 -6.99 2.54 -13.58
CA ILE A 418 -8.25 2.77 -14.30
C ILE A 418 -8.65 1.52 -15.07
N THR A 419 -7.91 1.15 -16.12
CA THR A 419 -8.45 0.22 -17.13
C THR A 419 -8.58 -1.22 -16.63
N ILE A 420 -7.63 -1.71 -15.81
CA ILE A 420 -7.70 -3.07 -15.28
C ILE A 420 -8.77 -3.17 -14.19
N PRO A 421 -8.83 -2.27 -13.19
CA PRO A 421 -9.94 -2.23 -12.25
C PRO A 421 -11.32 -2.13 -12.92
N ALA A 422 -11.48 -1.25 -13.92
CA ALA A 422 -12.72 -1.11 -14.69
C ALA A 422 -13.18 -2.44 -15.29
N ALA A 423 -12.28 -3.12 -16.03
CA ALA A 423 -12.59 -4.41 -16.64
C ALA A 423 -12.94 -5.50 -15.62
N LEU A 424 -12.25 -5.53 -14.46
CA LEU A 424 -12.54 -6.49 -13.38
C LEU A 424 -13.88 -6.20 -12.67
N GLN A 425 -14.38 -4.98 -12.77
CA GLN A 425 -15.71 -4.58 -12.28
C GLN A 425 -16.79 -4.66 -13.36
N GLY A 426 -16.48 -5.15 -14.55
CA GLY A 426 -17.42 -5.33 -15.65
C GLY A 426 -17.67 -4.09 -16.50
N VAL A 427 -16.86 -3.04 -16.35
CA VAL A 427 -16.92 -1.82 -17.17
C VAL A 427 -16.02 -1.97 -18.39
N ALA A 428 -16.50 -1.51 -19.56
CA ALA A 428 -15.69 -1.50 -20.78
C ALA A 428 -14.43 -0.63 -20.62
N ASN A 429 -13.39 -0.85 -21.45
CA ASN A 429 -12.16 -0.08 -21.32
C ASN A 429 -12.41 1.42 -21.53
N PRO A 430 -12.33 2.27 -20.49
CA PRO A 430 -12.69 3.68 -20.60
C PRO A 430 -11.57 4.50 -21.27
N VAL A 431 -10.36 3.95 -21.41
CA VAL A 431 -9.24 4.56 -22.14
C VAL A 431 -8.75 3.64 -23.26
N PRO A 432 -9.44 3.59 -24.42
CA PRO A 432 -9.10 2.67 -25.52
C PRO A 432 -7.68 2.85 -26.08
N ARG A 433 -7.08 4.04 -25.94
CA ARG A 433 -5.69 4.34 -26.34
C ARG A 433 -4.65 3.52 -25.55
N VAL A 434 -5.04 2.99 -24.40
CA VAL A 434 -4.21 2.14 -23.56
C VAL A 434 -4.82 0.74 -23.56
N GLU A 435 -4.24 -0.14 -24.38
CA GLU A 435 -4.73 -1.52 -24.50
C GLU A 435 -4.55 -2.30 -23.19
N HIS A 436 -5.47 -3.22 -22.92
CA HIS A 436 -5.33 -4.18 -21.82
C HIS A 436 -4.20 -5.20 -22.09
N PRO A 437 -3.56 -5.72 -21.03
CA PRO A 437 -2.70 -6.90 -21.14
C PRO A 437 -3.41 -8.10 -21.76
N ASP A 438 -2.65 -8.98 -22.41
CA ASP A 438 -3.18 -10.14 -23.15
C ASP A 438 -4.08 -11.06 -22.30
N TRP A 439 -3.72 -11.30 -21.05
CA TRP A 439 -4.52 -12.12 -20.14
C TRP A 439 -5.89 -11.50 -19.85
N LEU A 440 -5.95 -10.18 -19.66
CA LEU A 440 -7.20 -9.49 -19.36
C LEU A 440 -8.09 -9.41 -20.59
N ARG A 441 -7.50 -9.22 -21.79
CA ARG A 441 -8.27 -9.28 -23.05
C ARG A 441 -8.91 -10.65 -23.25
N ARG A 442 -8.18 -11.73 -22.94
CA ARG A 442 -8.74 -13.10 -22.97
C ARG A 442 -9.87 -13.26 -21.96
N HIS A 443 -9.66 -12.82 -20.72
CA HIS A 443 -10.66 -12.87 -19.66
C HIS A 443 -11.95 -12.11 -20.03
N VAL A 444 -11.85 -10.87 -20.51
CA VAL A 444 -13.00 -10.07 -20.93
C VAL A 444 -13.76 -10.75 -22.07
N ARG A 445 -13.05 -11.31 -23.06
CA ARG A 445 -13.68 -12.07 -24.15
C ARG A 445 -14.40 -13.32 -23.64
N GLU A 446 -13.80 -14.06 -22.72
CA GLU A 446 -14.43 -15.25 -22.11
C GLU A 446 -15.73 -14.88 -21.39
N VAL A 447 -15.69 -13.84 -20.54
CA VAL A 447 -16.87 -13.33 -19.82
C VAL A 447 -17.96 -12.87 -20.80
N GLN A 448 -17.61 -12.11 -21.84
CA GLN A 448 -18.55 -11.61 -22.84
C GLN A 448 -19.13 -12.72 -23.74
N SER A 449 -18.34 -13.75 -24.06
CA SER A 449 -18.77 -14.84 -24.93
C SER A 449 -19.76 -15.80 -24.26
N GLY A 450 -19.85 -15.79 -22.92
CA GLY A 450 -20.62 -16.77 -22.13
C GLY A 450 -20.07 -18.20 -22.22
N LEU A 451 -18.97 -18.42 -22.96
CA LEU A 451 -18.36 -19.71 -23.19
C LEU A 451 -17.19 -19.89 -22.21
N THR A 452 -17.38 -20.68 -21.17
CA THR A 452 -16.28 -21.10 -20.29
C THR A 452 -15.44 -22.16 -21.00
N GLN A 453 -14.17 -21.86 -21.29
CA GLN A 453 -13.23 -22.86 -21.79
C GLN A 453 -12.98 -23.88 -20.67
N ARG A 454 -13.62 -25.06 -20.76
CA ARG A 454 -13.38 -26.18 -19.83
C ARG A 454 -11.92 -26.62 -19.99
N LYS A 455 -11.17 -26.73 -18.88
CA LYS A 455 -9.82 -27.31 -18.94
C LYS A 455 -9.96 -28.75 -19.43
N LEU A 456 -9.07 -29.17 -20.33
CA LEU A 456 -9.05 -30.54 -20.85
C LEU A 456 -9.00 -31.57 -19.69
N THR A 457 -8.33 -31.24 -18.59
CA THR A 457 -8.28 -32.07 -17.37
C THR A 457 -9.64 -32.34 -16.75
N ASP A 458 -10.58 -31.40 -16.85
CA ASP A 458 -11.92 -31.54 -16.26
C ASP A 458 -12.81 -32.43 -17.15
N ILE A 459 -12.49 -32.56 -18.43
CA ILE A 459 -13.14 -33.46 -19.38
C ILE A 459 -12.69 -34.92 -19.16
N PHE A 460 -11.46 -35.11 -18.67
CA PHE A 460 -10.87 -36.43 -18.41
C PHE A 460 -10.86 -36.86 -16.95
N GLN A 461 -11.60 -36.20 -16.06
CA GLN A 461 -11.80 -36.70 -14.70
C GLN A 461 -12.57 -38.03 -14.75
N LYS A 462 -11.90 -39.09 -14.30
CA LYS A 462 -12.47 -40.43 -14.15
C LYS A 462 -13.67 -40.32 -13.19
N VAL A 463 -14.87 -40.52 -13.72
CA VAL A 463 -16.08 -40.61 -12.91
C VAL A 463 -15.93 -41.84 -12.02
N ASP A 464 -15.80 -41.65 -10.70
CA ASP A 464 -15.93 -42.76 -9.77
C ASP A 464 -17.35 -43.31 -9.90
N ARG A 465 -17.44 -44.56 -10.40
CA ARG A 465 -18.69 -45.32 -10.41
C ARG A 465 -19.14 -45.44 -8.95
N LYS A 466 -20.13 -44.64 -8.55
CA LYS A 466 -20.92 -44.93 -7.35
C LYS A 466 -21.52 -46.32 -7.55
N GLU A 467 -21.19 -47.24 -6.66
CA GLU A 467 -21.87 -48.52 -6.56
C GLU A 467 -23.38 -48.26 -6.41
N GLY A 468 -24.14 -48.66 -7.43
CA GLY A 468 -25.59 -48.71 -7.35
C GLY A 468 -26.03 -49.80 -6.37
N PRO A 469 -27.28 -49.72 -5.86
CA PRO A 469 -27.79 -50.66 -4.88
C PRO A 469 -27.85 -52.10 -5.46
N PRO A 470 -27.71 -53.13 -4.62
CA PRO A 470 -27.53 -54.49 -5.09
C PRO A 470 -28.82 -55.07 -5.66
N GLY A 471 -28.73 -55.61 -6.87
CA GLY A 471 -29.67 -56.62 -7.37
C GLY A 471 -30.50 -56.22 -8.58
N VAL A 472 -29.90 -56.30 -9.78
CA VAL A 472 -30.55 -56.89 -10.96
C VAL A 472 -29.45 -57.59 -11.77
N ALA A 473 -29.49 -58.92 -11.83
CA ALA A 473 -28.56 -59.70 -12.65
C ALA A 473 -28.81 -59.39 -14.13
N ALA A 474 -27.80 -58.82 -14.80
CA ALA A 474 -27.77 -58.75 -16.26
C ALA A 474 -27.32 -60.13 -16.78
N GLN A 475 -28.18 -60.81 -17.53
CA GLN A 475 -27.84 -62.03 -18.24
C GLN A 475 -26.82 -61.72 -19.33
N ASP A 476 -25.76 -62.53 -19.37
CA ASP A 476 -24.64 -62.44 -20.30
C ASP A 476 -25.04 -62.98 -21.68
N ILE A 477 -24.76 -62.20 -22.73
CA ILE A 477 -25.32 -62.37 -24.08
C ILE A 477 -24.51 -63.37 -24.94
N GLU A 478 -23.48 -64.01 -24.37
CA GLU A 478 -22.56 -64.91 -25.08
C GLU A 478 -22.88 -66.41 -24.97
N SER A 479 -24.05 -66.79 -24.43
CA SER A 479 -24.40 -68.21 -24.17
C SER A 479 -25.37 -68.86 -25.19
N LEU A 480 -25.63 -68.24 -26.34
CA LEU A 480 -26.49 -68.82 -27.39
C LEU A 480 -25.74 -68.97 -28.72
N GLY A 481 -24.86 -69.97 -28.80
CA GLY A 481 -24.17 -70.31 -30.04
C GLY A 481 -23.54 -71.70 -30.06
N ALA A 482 -24.27 -72.65 -30.67
CA ALA A 482 -23.82 -73.91 -31.29
C ALA A 482 -23.91 -75.23 -30.45
N PRO A 483 -23.96 -76.43 -31.09
CA PRO A 483 -25.23 -77.11 -31.37
C PRO A 483 -25.25 -78.63 -31.02
N GLY A 484 -26.46 -79.20 -30.92
CA GLY A 484 -26.75 -80.56 -31.39
C GLY A 484 -26.65 -81.72 -30.39
N ALA A 485 -27.81 -82.23 -29.98
CA ALA A 485 -28.23 -83.64 -30.06
C ALA A 485 -29.74 -83.72 -29.80
#